data_AF-A0A1G5U0C0-F1
#
_entry.id   AF-A0A1G5U0C0-F1
#
_cell.length_a   1.000
_cell.length_b   1.000
_cell.length_c   1.000
_cell.angle_alpha   90.00
_cell.angle_beta   90.00
_cell.angle_gamma   90.00
#
_symmetry.space_group_name_H-M   'P 1'
#
loop_
_entity.id
_entity.type
_entity.pdbx_description
1 polymer ?
#
loop_
_entity_poly.entity_id
_entity_poly.type
_entity_poly.pdbx_seq_one_letter_code
_entity_poly.pdbx_strand_id
1 'polypeptide(L)'
;MRTVLILAALPLLAGGCVRTVAHVVTAPVRVTSKAVDWTTTSQSEADRNYGRKMRKQEAREGRERRKAAADCRRAHGENCER
;
A
#
# COMPACT_ATOMS: atom_id res chain seq x y z
N MET A 1 -11.84 -44.21 9.93
CA MET A 1 -11.38 -42.91 10.49
C MET A 1 -10.22 -42.29 9.69
N ARG A 2 -9.23 -43.07 9.24
CA ARG A 2 -8.06 -42.59 8.49
C ARG A 2 -8.38 -42.00 7.10
N THR A 3 -9.41 -42.53 6.42
CA THR A 3 -9.89 -42.05 5.10
C THR A 3 -10.58 -40.69 5.15
N VAL A 4 -11.25 -40.36 6.25
CA VAL A 4 -11.95 -39.07 6.44
C VAL A 4 -10.96 -37.92 6.58
N LEU A 5 -9.83 -38.15 7.25
CA LEU A 5 -8.75 -37.16 7.41
C LEU A 5 -8.09 -36.81 6.08
N ILE A 6 -7.95 -37.77 5.16
CA ILE A 6 -7.37 -37.55 3.83
C ILE A 6 -8.33 -36.75 2.93
N LEU A 7 -9.63 -37.05 2.97
CA LEU A 7 -10.63 -36.26 2.23
C LEU A 7 -10.77 -34.83 2.76
N ALA A 8 -10.64 -34.62 4.07
CA ALA A 8 -10.70 -33.28 4.67
C ALA A 8 -9.47 -32.41 4.33
N ALA A 9 -8.31 -33.02 4.05
CA ALA A 9 -7.10 -32.32 3.64
C ALA A 9 -7.12 -31.89 2.16
N LEU A 10 -7.89 -32.56 1.30
CA LEU A 10 -7.98 -32.28 -0.14
C LEU A 10 -8.38 -30.82 -0.48
N PRO A 11 -9.42 -30.21 0.13
CA PRO A 11 -9.77 -28.81 -0.13
C PRO A 11 -8.76 -27.80 0.42
N LEU A 12 -7.97 -28.16 1.45
CA LEU A 12 -6.89 -27.32 1.98
C LEU A 12 -5.69 -27.29 1.02
N LEU A 13 -5.33 -28.43 0.43
CA LEU A 13 -4.33 -28.50 -0.65
C LEU A 13 -4.84 -27.85 -1.95
N ALA A 14 -6.11 -28.05 -2.30
CA ALA A 14 -6.72 -27.42 -3.47
C ALA A 14 -6.88 -25.89 -3.31
N GLY A 15 -7.18 -25.40 -2.11
CA GLY A 15 -7.32 -23.96 -1.84
C GLY A 15 -6.02 -23.18 -2.07
N GLY A 16 -4.85 -23.80 -1.78
CA GLY A 16 -3.54 -23.22 -2.07
C GLY A 16 -3.19 -23.19 -3.56
N CYS A 17 -3.55 -24.25 -4.30
CA CYS A 17 -3.32 -24.34 -5.75
C CYS A 17 -4.26 -23.44 -6.55
N VAL A 18 -5.53 -23.31 -6.16
CA VAL A 18 -6.49 -22.47 -6.88
C VAL A 18 -6.12 -20.99 -6.76
N ARG A 19 -5.62 -20.55 -5.61
CA ARG A 19 -5.14 -19.16 -5.41
C ARG A 19 -3.92 -18.86 -6.27
N THR A 20 -2.98 -19.80 -6.38
CA THR A 20 -1.75 -19.63 -7.17
C THR A 20 -2.03 -19.65 -8.67
N VAL A 21 -2.89 -20.55 -9.15
CA VAL A 21 -3.33 -20.55 -10.56
C VAL A 21 -4.11 -19.26 -10.89
N ALA A 22 -5.00 -18.81 -10.01
CA ALA A 22 -5.69 -17.53 -10.21
C ALA A 22 -4.71 -16.36 -10.26
N HIS A 23 -3.66 -16.35 -9.44
CA HIS A 23 -2.61 -15.33 -9.50
C HIS A 23 -1.75 -15.43 -10.77
N VAL A 24 -1.43 -16.63 -11.26
CA VAL A 24 -0.66 -16.83 -12.49
C VAL A 24 -1.49 -16.42 -13.72
N VAL A 25 -2.78 -16.73 -13.76
CA VAL A 25 -3.67 -16.36 -14.87
C VAL A 25 -3.97 -14.85 -14.86
N THR A 26 -4.05 -14.23 -13.67
CA THR A 26 -4.28 -12.78 -13.55
C THR A 26 -3.00 -11.96 -13.54
N ALA A 27 -1.82 -12.57 -13.40
CA ALA A 27 -0.54 -11.86 -13.43
C ALA A 27 -0.28 -11.16 -14.76
N PRO A 28 -0.48 -11.78 -15.95
CA PRO A 28 -0.33 -11.10 -17.23
C PRO A 28 -1.22 -9.89 -17.34
N VAL A 29 -2.52 -10.02 -17.01
CA VAL A 29 -3.50 -8.92 -17.07
C VAL A 29 -3.10 -7.76 -16.16
N ARG A 30 -2.58 -8.05 -14.96
CA ARG A 30 -2.11 -7.03 -14.00
C ARG A 30 -0.80 -6.37 -14.44
N VAL A 31 0.10 -7.12 -15.05
CA VAL A 31 1.38 -6.59 -15.54
C VAL A 31 1.15 -5.75 -16.79
N THR A 32 0.33 -6.20 -17.73
CA THR A 32 0.00 -5.45 -18.94
C THR A 32 -0.83 -4.21 -18.62
N SER A 33 -1.81 -4.28 -17.73
CA SER A 33 -2.56 -3.07 -17.32
C SER A 33 -1.66 -2.03 -16.63
N LYS A 34 -0.73 -2.45 -15.77
CA LYS A 34 0.26 -1.55 -15.17
C LYS A 34 1.27 -0.99 -16.18
N ALA A 35 1.72 -1.81 -17.13
CA ALA A 35 2.63 -1.37 -18.18
C ALA A 35 1.93 -0.37 -19.11
N VAL A 36 0.70 -0.67 -19.54
CA VAL A 36 -0.11 0.22 -20.36
C VAL A 36 -0.36 1.54 -19.64
N ASP A 37 -0.76 1.52 -18.37
CA ASP A 37 -1.00 2.74 -17.58
C ASP A 37 0.28 3.60 -17.44
N TRP A 38 1.45 2.96 -17.28
CA TRP A 38 2.73 3.66 -17.25
C TRP A 38 3.14 4.22 -18.63
N THR A 39 2.79 3.54 -19.73
CA THR A 39 3.07 4.01 -21.09
C THR A 39 2.04 5.00 -21.62
N THR A 40 0.81 4.97 -21.11
CA THR A 40 -0.33 5.81 -21.53
C THR A 40 -0.42 7.09 -20.73
N THR A 41 0.08 7.12 -19.48
CA THR A 41 0.23 8.39 -18.78
C THR A 41 1.38 9.19 -19.40
N SER A 42 1.06 10.34 -19.99
CA SER A 42 2.09 11.25 -20.50
C SER A 42 3.01 11.65 -19.34
N GLN A 43 4.33 11.68 -19.57
CA GLN A 43 5.32 12.13 -18.59
C GLN A 43 4.95 13.49 -17.96
N SER A 44 4.29 14.36 -18.74
CA SER A 44 3.81 15.66 -18.27
C SER A 44 2.70 15.60 -17.22
N GLU A 45 1.88 14.55 -17.21
CA GLU A 45 0.82 14.35 -16.21
C GLU A 45 1.38 13.69 -14.95
N ALA A 46 2.28 12.70 -15.13
CA ALA A 46 3.01 12.07 -14.04
C ALA A 46 3.82 13.08 -13.22
N ASP A 47 4.54 14.00 -13.89
CA ASP A 47 5.32 15.06 -13.25
C ASP A 47 4.44 16.04 -12.45
N ARG A 48 3.34 16.52 -13.03
CA ARG A 48 2.37 17.37 -12.31
C ARG A 48 1.79 16.68 -11.09
N ASN A 49 1.47 15.39 -11.19
CA ASN A 49 0.93 14.63 -10.06
C ASN A 49 2.00 14.40 -8.98
N TYR A 50 3.23 14.10 -9.39
CA TYR A 50 4.38 13.97 -8.49
C TYR A 50 4.63 15.29 -7.73
N GLY A 51 4.70 16.43 -8.42
CA GLY A 51 4.87 17.74 -7.78
C GLY A 51 3.72 18.10 -6.83
N ARG A 52 2.48 17.69 -7.14
CA ARG A 52 1.34 17.84 -6.20
C ARG A 52 1.46 16.92 -4.99
N LYS A 53 1.91 15.68 -5.17
CA LYS A 53 2.12 14.73 -4.07
C LYS A 53 3.23 15.21 -3.13
N MET A 54 4.36 15.68 -3.67
CA MET A 54 5.46 16.23 -2.89
C MET A 54 5.01 17.42 -2.03
N ARG A 55 4.33 18.41 -2.63
CA ARG A 55 3.79 19.55 -1.87
C ARG A 55 2.79 19.14 -0.79
N LYS A 56 1.95 18.14 -1.06
CA LYS A 56 1.00 17.61 -0.06
C LYS A 56 1.71 16.88 1.08
N GLN A 57 2.77 16.13 0.77
CA GLN A 57 3.59 15.42 1.74
C GLN A 57 4.31 16.42 2.66
N GLU A 58 5.03 17.38 2.09
CA GLU A 58 5.71 18.44 2.86
C GLU A 58 4.72 19.22 3.75
N ALA A 59 3.56 19.57 3.22
CA ALA A 59 2.53 20.26 4.00
C ALA A 59 1.97 19.38 5.13
N ARG A 60 1.87 18.06 4.92
CA ARG A 60 1.43 17.11 5.95
C ARG A 60 2.47 16.98 7.04
N GLU A 61 3.73 16.74 6.68
CA GLU A 61 4.84 16.63 7.63
C GLU A 61 5.01 17.94 8.42
N GLY A 62 4.93 19.09 7.75
CA GLY A 62 4.95 20.39 8.43
C GLY A 62 3.79 20.59 9.40
N ARG A 63 2.57 20.14 9.05
CA ARG A 63 1.42 20.16 9.97
C ARG A 63 1.61 19.21 11.16
N GLU A 64 2.13 18.02 10.93
CA GLU A 64 2.38 17.03 11.98
C GLU A 64 3.45 17.54 12.97
N ARG A 65 4.55 18.14 12.47
CA ARG A 65 5.54 18.80 13.34
C ARG A 65 4.96 19.95 14.14
N ARG A 66 4.14 20.81 13.53
CA ARG A 66 3.48 21.92 14.22
C ARG A 66 2.51 21.44 15.29
N LYS A 67 1.75 20.37 15.00
CA LYS A 67 0.85 19.73 15.97
C LYS A 67 1.64 19.14 17.13
N ALA A 68 2.66 18.34 16.86
CA ALA A 68 3.53 17.77 17.89
C ALA A 68 4.15 18.86 18.78
N ALA A 69 4.64 19.96 18.20
CA ALA A 69 5.16 21.08 18.96
C ALA A 69 4.07 21.80 19.79
N ALA A 70 2.85 21.94 19.25
CA ALA A 70 1.74 22.56 19.97
C ALA A 70 1.21 21.67 21.11
N ASP A 71 1.12 20.36 20.87
CA ASP A 71 0.70 19.35 21.84
C ASP A 71 1.73 19.27 22.97
N CYS A 72 3.01 19.27 22.63
CA CYS A 72 4.08 19.35 23.61
C CYS A 72 3.96 20.63 24.46
N ARG A 73 3.81 21.81 23.85
CA ARG A 73 3.66 23.07 24.60
C ARG A 73 2.46 23.05 25.53
N ARG A 74 1.38 22.38 25.14
CA ARG A 74 0.19 22.20 25.96
C ARG A 74 0.44 21.24 27.13
N ALA A 75 1.20 20.17 26.93
CA ALA A 75 1.45 19.14 27.93
C ALA A 75 2.56 19.50 28.92
N HIS A 76 3.63 20.13 28.44
CA HIS A 76 4.87 20.35 29.20
C HIS A 76 5.27 21.83 29.33
N GLY A 77 4.49 22.77 28.78
CA GLY A 77 4.80 24.19 28.82
C GLY A 77 6.08 24.51 28.04
N GLU A 78 7.03 25.18 28.69
CA GLU A 78 8.32 25.59 28.12
C GLU A 78 9.34 24.44 28.06
N ASN A 79 9.09 23.32 28.73
CA ASN A 79 9.99 22.16 28.82
C ASN A 79 9.85 21.17 27.66
N CYS A 80 9.56 21.66 26.45
CA CYS A 80 9.44 20.81 25.26
C CYS A 80 10.76 20.30 24.69
N GLU A 81 11.87 20.77 25.24
CA GLU A 81 13.21 20.42 24.80
C GLU A 81 13.97 19.83 25.98
N ARG A 82 13.92 18.48 26.06
CA ARG A 82 15.01 17.67 26.60
C ARG A 82 15.19 16.44 25.74
#